data_AF-A0A3R7N577-F1
#
_entry.id   AF-A0A3R7N577-F1
#
_cell.length_a   1.000
_cell.length_b   1.000
_cell.length_c   1.000
_cell.angle_alpha   90.00
_cell.angle_beta   90.00
_cell.angle_gamma   90.00
#
_symmetry.space_group_name_H-M   'P 1'
#
loop_
_entity.id
_entity.type
_entity.pdbx_description
1 polymer ?
#
loop_
_entity_poly.entity_id
_entity_poly.type
_entity_poly.pdbx_seq_one_letter_code
_entity_poly.pdbx_strand_id
1 'polypeptide(L)'
;MTIPTLAKAGLSLRAIAEATNRSRSTCQRVVQLPAKSKRPSRRGSPKKIDEKLQRRIIRSVSTGKMSAAKVKDKLQLTCSLSTVQRAIRSVDWLKYKKRSAAPMLTKRHKEAKVQWASAMALMDNYEWCNVVFSDEKKWNLD
;
A
#
# COMPACT_ATOMS: atom_id res chain seq x y z
N MET A 1 35.90 -9.69 19.50
CA MET A 1 36.89 -8.92 18.69
C MET A 1 36.52 -9.00 17.21
N THR A 2 36.75 -7.96 16.42
CA THR A 2 36.38 -7.93 14.98
C THR A 2 37.60 -8.06 14.08
N ILE A 3 37.45 -8.66 12.88
CA ILE A 3 38.57 -8.83 11.93
C ILE A 3 39.34 -7.51 11.66
N PRO A 4 38.68 -6.35 11.43
CA PRO A 4 39.40 -5.10 11.16
C PRO A 4 40.18 -4.57 12.37
N THR A 5 39.73 -4.83 13.60
CA THR A 5 40.41 -4.35 14.81
C THR A 5 41.70 -5.13 15.04
N LEU A 6 41.66 -6.45 14.86
CA LEU A 6 42.85 -7.31 14.96
C LEU A 6 43.85 -7.06 13.83
N ALA A 7 43.36 -6.76 12.62
CA ALA A 7 44.23 -6.39 11.50
C ALA A 7 44.96 -5.06 11.74
N LYS A 8 44.27 -4.05 12.32
CA LYS A 8 44.91 -2.78 12.72
C LYS A 8 45.94 -2.96 13.83
N ALA A 9 45.74 -3.95 14.71
CA ALA A 9 46.69 -4.32 15.75
C ALA A 9 47.91 -5.13 15.23
N GLY A 10 48.03 -5.35 13.92
CA GLY A 10 49.18 -6.01 13.31
C GLY A 10 49.19 -7.54 13.41
N LEU A 11 48.09 -8.17 13.82
CA LEU A 11 48.02 -9.63 13.91
C LEU A 11 48.04 -10.29 12.53
N SER A 12 48.64 -11.48 12.45
CA SER A 12 48.64 -12.29 11.22
C SER A 12 47.23 -12.78 10.88
N LEU A 13 46.95 -13.01 9.59
CA LEU A 13 45.66 -13.54 9.14
C LEU A 13 45.29 -14.88 9.79
N ARG A 14 46.28 -15.69 10.19
CA ARG A 14 46.07 -16.97 10.89
C ARG A 14 45.60 -16.75 12.32
N ALA A 15 46.26 -15.86 13.06
CA ALA A 15 45.85 -15.49 14.41
C ALA A 15 44.46 -14.82 14.42
N ILE A 16 44.15 -14.00 13.41
CA ILE A 16 42.82 -13.41 13.24
C ILE A 16 41.77 -14.49 12.98
N ALA A 17 42.06 -15.47 12.12
CA ALA A 17 41.15 -16.56 11.79
C ALA A 17 40.83 -17.42 13.02
N GLU A 18 41.85 -17.76 13.82
CA GLU A 18 41.72 -18.51 15.08
C GLU A 18 40.94 -17.69 16.12
N ALA A 19 41.29 -16.41 16.33
CA ALA A 19 40.63 -15.54 17.30
C ALA A 19 39.17 -15.19 16.94
N THR A 20 38.82 -15.17 15.65
CA THR A 20 37.45 -14.85 15.19
C THR A 20 36.63 -16.08 14.80
N ASN A 21 37.23 -17.27 14.83
CA ASN A 21 36.68 -18.53 14.35
C ASN A 21 36.08 -18.41 12.93
N ARG A 22 36.83 -17.79 12.01
CA ARG A 22 36.45 -17.57 10.60
C ARG A 22 37.50 -18.12 9.67
N SER A 23 37.11 -18.44 8.44
CA SER A 23 38.09 -18.89 7.44
C SER A 23 39.13 -17.80 7.15
N ARG A 24 40.37 -18.23 6.91
CA ARG A 24 41.47 -17.34 6.49
C ARG A 24 41.08 -16.51 5.26
N SER A 25 40.38 -17.10 4.30
CA SER A 25 39.90 -16.43 3.08
C SER A 25 38.91 -15.31 3.36
N THR A 26 38.03 -15.48 4.36
CA THR A 26 37.10 -14.43 4.80
C THR A 26 37.86 -13.30 5.48
N CYS A 27 38.83 -13.61 6.33
CA CYS A 27 39.67 -12.62 6.99
C CYS A 27 40.46 -11.79 5.97
N GLN A 28 41.12 -12.46 5.03
CA GLN A 28 41.84 -11.82 3.93
C GLN A 28 40.93 -10.90 3.11
N ARG A 29 39.74 -11.38 2.71
CA ARG A 29 38.78 -10.57 1.96
C ARG A 29 38.35 -9.33 2.73
N VAL A 30 38.10 -9.45 4.04
CA VAL A 30 37.70 -8.31 4.88
C VAL A 30 38.84 -7.30 5.07
N VAL A 31 40.09 -7.77 5.21
CA VAL A 31 41.28 -6.90 5.36
C VAL A 31 41.62 -6.18 4.06
N GLN A 32 41.50 -6.87 2.92
CA GLN A 32 41.82 -6.31 1.59
C GLN A 32 40.71 -5.43 1.02
N LEU A 33 39.47 -5.51 1.55
CA LEU A 33 38.37 -4.66 1.10
C LEU A 33 38.66 -3.20 1.52
N PRO A 34 38.77 -2.24 0.57
CA PRO A 34 38.98 -0.84 0.93
C PRO A 34 37.78 -0.33 1.72
N ALA A 35 38.01 0.54 2.71
CA ALA A 35 36.96 1.05 3.61
C ALA A 35 35.76 1.70 2.88
N LYS A 36 35.96 2.15 1.63
CA LYS A 36 34.92 2.74 0.77
C LYS A 36 34.20 1.74 -0.14
N SER A 37 34.60 0.47 -0.15
CA SER A 37 33.97 -0.58 -0.96
C SER A 37 32.62 -0.98 -0.37
N LYS A 38 31.54 -0.55 -1.01
CA LYS A 38 30.20 -1.09 -0.74
C LYS A 38 30.13 -2.49 -1.34
N ARG A 39 29.71 -3.47 -0.55
CA ARG A 39 29.35 -4.80 -1.09
C ARG A 39 28.33 -4.61 -2.21
N PRO A 40 28.44 -5.35 -3.32
CA PRO A 40 27.43 -5.30 -4.36
C PRO A 40 26.06 -5.58 -3.73
N SER A 41 25.11 -4.71 -4.03
CA SER A 41 23.72 -4.92 -3.62
C SER A 41 23.25 -6.27 -4.13
N ARG A 42 22.61 -7.06 -3.26
CA ARG A 42 21.88 -8.25 -3.68
C ARG A 42 20.68 -7.79 -4.51
N ARG A 43 20.90 -7.62 -5.81
CA ARG A 43 19.83 -7.32 -6.76
C ARG A 43 18.96 -8.57 -6.86
N GLY A 44 17.72 -8.46 -6.38
CA GLY A 44 16.70 -9.49 -6.56
C GLY A 44 16.29 -9.62 -8.03
N SER A 45 15.35 -10.53 -8.29
CA SER A 45 14.77 -10.72 -9.62
C SER A 45 14.11 -9.43 -10.14
N PRO A 46 14.17 -9.15 -11.46
CA PRO A 46 13.46 -8.03 -12.06
C PRO A 46 11.97 -8.03 -11.72
N LYS A 47 11.39 -6.83 -11.60
CA LYS A 47 9.95 -6.68 -11.35
C LYS A 47 9.17 -7.16 -12.58
N LYS A 48 8.09 -7.91 -12.35
CA LYS A 48 7.13 -8.31 -13.41
C LYS A 48 6.33 -7.12 -13.97
N ILE A 49 6.24 -6.02 -13.22
CA ILE A 49 5.56 -4.81 -13.62
C ILE A 49 6.63 -3.76 -13.91
N ASP A 50 6.68 -3.31 -15.17
CA ASP A 50 7.49 -2.19 -15.60
C ASP A 50 6.96 -0.86 -15.03
N GLU A 51 7.82 0.15 -14.95
CA GLU A 51 7.48 1.46 -14.41
C GLU A 51 6.38 2.15 -15.23
N LYS A 52 6.35 1.98 -16.55
CA LYS A 52 5.26 2.51 -17.40
C LYS A 52 3.92 1.84 -17.07
N LEU A 53 3.96 0.52 -16.85
CA LEU A 53 2.78 -0.27 -16.50
C LEU A 53 2.27 0.08 -15.10
N GLN A 54 3.17 0.27 -14.15
CA GLN A 54 2.87 0.73 -12.80
C GLN A 54 2.11 2.08 -12.84
N ARG A 55 2.59 3.05 -13.63
CA ARG A 55 1.90 4.34 -13.82
C ARG A 55 0.49 4.16 -14.41
N ARG A 56 0.30 3.26 -15.37
CA ARG A 56 -1.03 2.96 -15.95
C ARG A 56 -1.98 2.33 -14.93
N ILE A 57 -1.49 1.42 -14.09
CA ILE A 57 -2.25 0.80 -12.99
C ILE A 57 -2.70 1.89 -12.01
N ILE A 58 -1.76 2.71 -11.54
CA ILE A 58 -2.00 3.78 -10.57
C ILE A 58 -3.03 4.78 -11.11
N ARG A 59 -2.85 5.24 -12.36
CA ARG A 59 -3.80 6.15 -13.02
C ARG A 59 -5.21 5.56 -13.11
N SER A 60 -5.31 4.28 -13.43
CA SER A 60 -6.61 3.59 -13.55
C SER A 60 -7.33 3.52 -12.20
N VAL A 61 -6.61 3.24 -11.12
CA VAL A 61 -7.17 3.17 -9.76
C VAL A 61 -7.49 4.56 -9.20
N SER A 62 -6.65 5.56 -9.50
CA SER A 62 -6.82 6.93 -9.01
C SER A 62 -8.12 7.59 -9.44
N THR A 63 -8.74 7.14 -10.53
CA THR A 63 -10.09 7.61 -10.92
C THR A 63 -11.21 7.15 -9.98
N GLY A 64 -10.93 6.25 -9.04
CA GLY A 64 -11.89 5.74 -8.04
C GLY A 64 -12.94 4.77 -8.59
N LYS A 65 -12.94 4.50 -9.90
CA LYS A 65 -13.97 3.68 -10.57
C LYS A 65 -13.67 2.18 -10.60
N MET A 66 -12.42 1.78 -10.36
CA MET A 66 -11.96 0.42 -10.62
C MET A 66 -11.24 -0.20 -9.42
N SER A 67 -11.57 -1.47 -9.13
CA SER A 67 -10.83 -2.30 -8.18
C SER A 67 -9.55 -2.85 -8.83
N ALA A 68 -8.61 -3.33 -8.01
CA ALA A 68 -7.38 -3.96 -8.50
C ALA A 68 -7.66 -5.13 -9.47
N ALA A 69 -8.73 -5.90 -9.24
CA ALA A 69 -9.16 -6.99 -10.12
C ALA A 69 -9.60 -6.45 -11.48
N LYS A 70 -10.51 -5.47 -11.49
CA LYS A 70 -10.96 -4.84 -12.74
C LYS A 70 -9.81 -4.19 -13.52
N VAL A 71 -8.81 -3.64 -12.82
CA VAL A 71 -7.61 -3.07 -13.47
C VAL A 71 -6.74 -4.16 -14.09
N LYS A 72 -6.59 -5.31 -13.42
CA LYS A 72 -5.90 -6.48 -13.99
C LYS A 72 -6.57 -6.91 -15.30
N ASP A 73 -7.89 -7.04 -15.29
CA ASP A 73 -8.67 -7.50 -16.44
C ASP A 73 -8.63 -6.47 -17.58
N LYS A 74 -8.85 -5.19 -17.27
CA LYS A 74 -8.82 -4.10 -18.26
C LYS A 74 -7.45 -3.93 -18.93
N LEU A 75 -6.37 -4.12 -18.19
CA LEU A 75 -5.01 -4.02 -18.72
C LEU A 75 -4.48 -5.37 -19.21
N GLN A 76 -5.29 -6.44 -19.16
CA GLN A 76 -4.94 -7.80 -19.56
C GLN A 76 -3.59 -8.27 -18.96
N LEU A 77 -3.40 -8.02 -17.66
CA LEU A 77 -2.13 -8.31 -16.99
C LEU A 77 -1.99 -9.81 -16.72
N THR A 78 -0.85 -10.38 -17.11
CA THR A 78 -0.48 -11.78 -16.84
C THR A 78 -0.09 -12.02 -15.38
N CYS A 79 0.22 -10.96 -14.62
CA CYS A 79 0.64 -11.09 -13.22
C CYS A 79 -0.52 -11.40 -12.27
N SER A 80 -0.19 -11.89 -11.08
CA SER A 80 -1.19 -12.14 -10.03
C SER A 80 -1.87 -10.84 -9.55
N LEU A 81 -3.08 -10.96 -9.02
CA LEU A 81 -3.80 -9.86 -8.38
C LEU A 81 -2.97 -9.22 -7.25
N SER A 82 -2.27 -10.04 -6.47
CA SER A 82 -1.40 -9.59 -5.39
C SER A 82 -0.25 -8.69 -5.87
N THR A 83 0.27 -8.93 -7.09
CA THR A 83 1.30 -8.09 -7.70
C THR A 83 0.73 -6.71 -8.05
N VAL A 84 -0.48 -6.66 -8.61
CA VAL A 84 -1.20 -5.40 -8.90
C VAL A 84 -1.48 -4.63 -7.62
N GLN A 85 -1.97 -5.30 -6.58
CA GLN A 85 -2.20 -4.67 -5.27
C GLN A 85 -0.91 -4.14 -4.63
N ARG A 86 0.22 -4.82 -4.82
CA ARG A 86 1.52 -4.33 -4.33
C ARG A 86 1.98 -3.09 -5.10
N ALA A 87 1.74 -3.05 -6.40
CA ALA A 87 1.98 -1.86 -7.21
C ALA A 87 1.11 -0.68 -6.76
N ILE A 88 -0.17 -0.92 -6.43
CA ILE A 88 -1.06 0.12 -5.90
C ILE A 88 -0.60 0.60 -4.52
N ARG A 89 -0.21 -0.32 -3.63
CA ARG A 89 0.30 0.01 -2.28
C ARG A 89 1.68 0.67 -2.26
N SER A 90 2.36 0.74 -3.41
CA SER A 90 3.70 1.34 -3.49
C SER A 90 3.68 2.87 -3.45
N VAL A 91 2.52 3.50 -3.66
CA VAL A 91 2.34 4.94 -3.51
C VAL A 91 1.67 5.26 -2.17
N ASP A 92 2.09 6.36 -1.57
CA ASP A 92 1.66 6.85 -0.24
C ASP A 92 0.30 7.55 -0.25
N TRP A 93 -0.08 8.15 -1.38
CA TRP A 93 -1.30 8.93 -1.53
C TRP A 93 -2.56 8.10 -1.87
N LEU A 94 -2.43 6.85 -2.33
CA LEU A 94 -3.58 5.95 -2.52
C LEU A 94 -3.88 5.19 -1.23
N LYS A 95 -4.97 5.56 -0.56
CA LYS A 95 -5.45 4.87 0.64
C LYS A 95 -6.69 4.04 0.33
N TYR A 96 -6.69 2.79 0.79
CA TYR A 96 -7.89 1.97 0.75
C TYR A 96 -8.93 2.54 1.72
N LYS A 97 -10.13 2.81 1.20
CA LYS A 97 -11.30 3.16 2.02
C LYS A 97 -12.41 2.15 1.74
N LYS A 98 -12.88 1.48 2.79
CA LYS A 98 -14.07 0.64 2.69
C LYS A 98 -15.26 1.52 2.35
N ARG A 99 -16.06 1.12 1.35
CA ARG A 99 -17.32 1.81 1.05
C ARG A 99 -18.25 1.64 2.25
N SER A 100 -18.87 2.72 2.71
CA SER A 100 -19.91 2.64 3.74
C SER A 100 -21.01 1.71 3.25
N ALA A 101 -21.45 0.80 4.13
CA ALA A 101 -22.60 -0.04 3.82
C ALA A 101 -23.82 0.87 3.71
N ALA A 102 -24.46 0.86 2.54
CA ALA A 102 -25.70 1.57 2.29
C ALA A 102 -26.59 0.67 1.42
N PRO A 103 -27.91 0.68 1.64
CA PRO A 103 -28.83 -0.05 0.79
C PRO A 103 -28.73 0.44 -0.66
N MET A 104 -28.89 -0.48 -1.60
CA MET A 104 -28.82 -0.14 -3.02
C MET A 104 -30.01 0.77 -3.39
N LEU A 105 -29.70 1.98 -3.89
CA LEU A 105 -30.72 2.88 -4.43
C LEU A 105 -31.07 2.46 -5.85
N THR A 106 -32.27 1.91 -6.03
CA THR A 106 -32.87 1.66 -7.34
C THR A 106 -33.20 2.98 -8.04
N LYS A 107 -33.47 2.93 -9.35
CA LYS A 107 -33.91 4.11 -10.12
C LYS A 107 -35.14 4.76 -9.48
N ARG A 108 -36.15 3.95 -9.16
CA ARG A 108 -37.37 4.37 -8.45
C ARG A 108 -37.07 5.06 -7.12
N HIS A 109 -36.15 4.54 -6.30
CA HIS A 109 -35.79 5.18 -5.02
C HIS A 109 -35.18 6.57 -5.23
N LYS A 110 -34.34 6.74 -6.26
CA LYS A 110 -33.71 8.03 -6.56
C LYS A 110 -34.74 9.05 -7.00
N GLU A 111 -35.66 8.65 -7.89
CA GLU A 111 -36.73 9.51 -8.38
C GLU A 111 -37.66 9.95 -7.24
N ALA A 112 -38.13 9.01 -6.42
CA ALA A 112 -38.97 9.33 -5.27
C ALA A 112 -38.27 10.25 -4.25
N LYS A 113 -36.98 10.03 -3.99
CA LYS A 113 -36.20 10.90 -3.09
C LYS A 113 -36.03 12.30 -3.66
N VAL A 114 -35.76 12.44 -4.95
CA VAL A 114 -35.64 13.75 -5.61
C VAL A 114 -36.99 14.47 -5.60
N GLN A 115 -38.08 13.79 -5.94
CA GLN A 115 -39.43 14.37 -5.90
C GLN A 115 -39.79 14.85 -4.50
N TRP A 116 -39.57 14.02 -3.47
CA TRP A 116 -39.82 14.40 -2.09
C TRP A 116 -38.95 15.60 -1.67
N ALA A 117 -37.64 15.57 -1.96
CA ALA A 117 -36.75 16.68 -1.62
C ALA A 117 -37.16 17.99 -2.31
N SER A 118 -37.55 17.93 -3.58
CA SER A 118 -38.06 19.10 -4.31
C SER A 118 -39.36 19.64 -3.71
N ALA A 119 -40.27 18.77 -3.28
CA ALA A 119 -41.51 19.19 -2.62
C ALA A 119 -41.24 19.83 -1.25
N MET A 120 -40.38 19.22 -0.44
CA MET A 120 -40.03 19.73 0.88
C MET A 120 -39.21 21.03 0.82
N ALA A 121 -38.40 21.22 -0.24
CA ALA A 121 -37.64 22.46 -0.44
C ALA A 121 -38.52 23.69 -0.68
N LEU A 122 -39.77 23.49 -1.08
CA LEU A 122 -40.76 24.55 -1.26
C LEU A 122 -41.52 24.89 0.03
N MET A 123 -41.38 24.08 1.08
CA MET A 123 -42.05 24.33 2.35
C MET A 123 -41.45 25.53 3.06
N ASP A 124 -42.32 26.35 3.65
CA ASP A 124 -41.91 27.53 4.39
C ASP A 124 -41.52 27.20 5.85
N ASN A 125 -40.94 28.18 6.54
CA ASN A 125 -40.50 27.99 7.93
C ASN A 125 -41.66 27.64 8.87
N TYR A 126 -42.87 28.13 8.61
CA TYR A 126 -44.02 27.85 9.46
C TYR A 126 -44.45 26.38 9.33
N GLU A 127 -44.48 25.86 8.10
CA GLU A 127 -44.77 24.45 7.84
C GLU A 127 -43.73 23.53 8.49
N TRP A 128 -42.43 23.87 8.40
CA TRP A 128 -41.37 23.13 9.06
C TRP A 128 -41.49 23.11 10.59
N CYS A 129 -41.93 24.21 11.22
CA CYS A 129 -42.14 24.28 12.66
C CYS A 129 -43.22 23.32 13.17
N ASN A 130 -44.12 22.87 12.29
CA ASN A 130 -45.19 21.93 12.64
C ASN A 130 -44.80 20.45 12.40
N VAL A 131 -43.61 20.19 11.85
CA VAL A 131 -43.13 18.83 11.58
C VAL A 131 -42.36 18.28 12.77
N VAL A 132 -42.80 17.12 13.27
CA VAL A 132 -42.07 16.35 14.29
C VAL A 132 -41.49 15.10 13.65
N PHE A 133 -40.16 14.92 13.76
CA PHE A 133 -39.47 13.72 13.30
C PHE A 133 -39.29 12.72 14.44
N SER A 134 -39.70 11.48 14.21
CA SER A 134 -39.42 10.35 15.10
C SER A 134 -38.77 9.22 14.31
N ASP A 135 -37.70 8.65 14.84
CA ASP A 135 -37.07 7.45 14.31
C ASP A 135 -36.68 6.52 15.47
N GLU A 136 -36.78 5.22 15.24
CA GLU A 136 -36.46 4.22 16.25
C GLU A 136 -34.99 3.82 16.13
N LYS A 137 -34.21 4.20 17.15
CA LYS A 137 -32.83 3.74 17.28
C LYS A 137 -32.75 2.62 18.31
N LYS A 138 -32.21 1.47 17.90
CA LYS A 138 -31.81 0.41 18.83
C LYS A 138 -30.59 0.85 19.63
N TRP A 139 -30.74 0.98 20.95
CA TRP A 139 -29.63 1.19 21.88
C TRP A 139 -29.20 -0.18 22.42
N ASN A 140 -27.96 -0.57 22.12
CA ASN A 140 -27.34 -1.70 22.78
C ASN A 140 -26.67 -1.18 24.06
N LEU A 141 -26.85 -1.89 25.18
CA LEU A 141 -26.12 -1.64 26.43
C LEU A 141 -24.75 -2.30 26.32
N ASP A 142 -23.81 -1.60 25.68
CA ASP A 142 -22.38 -1.94 25.65
C ASP A 142 -21.63 -1.12 26.72
#